data_AF-J2PJ96-F1
#
_entry.id   AF-J2PJ96-F1
#
_cell.length_a   1.000
_cell.length_b   1.000
_cell.length_c   1.000
_cell.angle_alpha   90.00
_cell.angle_beta   90.00
_cell.angle_gamma   90.00
#
_symmetry.space_group_name_H-M   'P 1'
#
loop_
_entity.id
_entity.type
_entity.pdbx_description
1 polymer ?
#
loop_
_entity_poly.entity_id
_entity_poly.type
_entity_poly.pdbx_seq_one_letter_code
_entity_poly.pdbx_strand_id
1 'polypeptide(L)'
;MSFGADEEILQDFLVEAGEILEQLSEQLVELESRPDDADLLNAIFRGFHTVKGGAGFLQLNELVECCHIAENVFDILRKGERRVDAELMDVVLEALDAVNSMFSEVRDRSPITAATPELLAALARLAEPQSADEAPASPVAEMIEELVVEGDSGDITDNEFEQLLDSLNAVKAEAEAPAAGA
;
A
#
# COMPACT_ATOMS: atom_id res chain seq x y z
N MET A 1 -13.28 -24.61 -30.06
CA MET A 1 -11.81 -24.58 -30.04
C MET A 1 -11.33 -26.01 -30.16
N SER A 2 -10.17 -26.25 -30.79
CA SER A 2 -9.53 -27.57 -30.76
C SER A 2 -9.02 -27.81 -29.35
N PHE A 3 -9.19 -29.02 -28.80
CA PHE A 3 -8.70 -29.37 -27.45
C PHE A 3 -7.21 -29.06 -27.22
N GLY A 4 -6.39 -28.99 -28.29
CA GLY A 4 -4.98 -28.60 -28.18
C GLY A 4 -4.76 -27.10 -27.96
N ALA A 5 -5.65 -26.24 -28.46
CA ALA A 5 -5.55 -24.79 -28.25
C ALA A 5 -5.92 -24.39 -26.82
N ASP A 6 -6.90 -25.06 -26.23
CA ASP A 6 -7.32 -24.80 -24.85
C ASP A 6 -6.22 -25.22 -23.84
N GLU A 7 -5.44 -26.26 -24.15
CA GLU A 7 -4.29 -26.68 -23.34
C GLU A 7 -3.09 -25.72 -23.47
N GLU A 8 -2.80 -25.21 -24.68
CA GLU A 8 -1.72 -24.22 -24.89
C GLU A 8 -1.99 -22.94 -24.08
N ILE A 9 -3.22 -22.43 -24.16
CA ILE A 9 -3.67 -21.26 -23.39
C ILE A 9 -3.53 -21.52 -21.88
N LEU A 10 -3.92 -22.71 -21.42
CA LEU A 10 -3.80 -23.07 -20.01
C LEU A 10 -2.34 -23.07 -19.56
N GLN A 11 -1.43 -23.62 -20.37
CA GLN A 11 0.00 -23.65 -20.02
C GLN A 11 0.60 -22.24 -19.99
N ASP A 12 0.26 -21.38 -20.95
CA ASP A 12 0.70 -19.98 -20.95
C ASP A 12 0.22 -19.24 -19.68
N PHE A 13 -1.06 -19.41 -19.32
CA PHE A 13 -1.60 -18.87 -18.08
C PHE A 13 -0.86 -19.40 -16.85
N LEU A 14 -0.58 -20.70 -16.77
CA LEU A 14 0.14 -21.29 -15.63
C LEU A 14 1.56 -20.73 -15.52
N VAL A 15 2.25 -20.48 -16.62
CA VAL A 15 3.59 -19.87 -16.57
C VAL A 15 3.50 -18.43 -16.04
N GLU A 16 2.66 -17.60 -16.64
CA GLU A 16 2.53 -16.18 -16.29
C GLU A 16 2.01 -15.98 -14.86
N ALA A 17 0.91 -16.65 -14.51
CA ALA A 17 0.32 -16.53 -13.18
C ALA A 17 1.23 -17.09 -12.08
N GLY A 18 2.03 -18.12 -12.38
CA GLY A 18 3.03 -18.63 -11.44
C GLY A 18 4.07 -17.58 -11.06
N GLU A 19 4.61 -16.86 -12.05
CA GLU A 19 5.56 -15.76 -11.81
C GLU A 19 4.93 -14.61 -11.02
N ILE A 20 3.67 -14.27 -11.31
CA ILE A 20 2.95 -13.21 -10.60
C ILE A 20 2.68 -13.61 -9.14
N LEU A 21 2.31 -14.86 -8.87
CA LEU A 21 2.05 -15.33 -7.51
C LEU A 21 3.31 -15.39 -6.65
N GLU A 22 4.46 -15.73 -7.23
CA GLU A 22 5.76 -15.63 -6.57
C GLU A 22 6.08 -14.18 -6.19
N GLN A 23 5.92 -13.24 -7.13
CA GLN A 23 6.11 -11.81 -6.88
C GLN A 23 5.14 -11.26 -5.83
N LEU A 24 3.87 -11.68 -5.85
CA LEU A 24 2.87 -11.28 -4.86
C LEU A 24 3.29 -11.72 -3.45
N SER A 25 3.87 -12.92 -3.32
CA SER A 25 4.35 -13.44 -2.03
C SER A 25 5.45 -12.54 -1.45
N GLU A 26 6.43 -12.16 -2.27
CA GLU A 26 7.51 -11.26 -1.86
C GLU A 26 6.99 -9.85 -1.51
N GLN A 27 6.09 -9.31 -2.34
CA GLN A 27 5.52 -7.98 -2.16
C GLN A 27 4.67 -7.88 -0.89
N LEU A 28 3.91 -8.92 -0.55
CA LEU A 28 3.09 -8.94 0.67
C LEU A 28 3.96 -8.95 1.92
N VAL A 29 5.07 -9.69 1.91
CA VAL A 29 6.05 -9.66 3.02
C VAL A 29 6.71 -8.28 3.12
N GLU A 30 7.06 -7.65 1.99
CA GLU A 30 7.63 -6.30 2.00
C GLU A 30 6.62 -5.25 2.53
N LEU A 31 5.32 -5.47 2.26
CA LEU A 31 4.25 -4.56 2.67
C LEU A 31 4.12 -4.46 4.19
N GLU A 32 4.40 -5.53 4.93
CA GLU A 32 4.42 -5.50 6.41
C GLU A 32 5.38 -4.45 6.95
N SER A 33 6.51 -4.24 6.26
CA SER A 33 7.52 -3.26 6.67
C SER A 33 7.27 -1.86 6.09
N ARG A 34 6.50 -1.76 5.01
CA ARG A 34 6.22 -0.51 4.29
C ARG A 34 4.71 -0.37 3.98
N PRO A 35 3.84 -0.30 5.00
CA PRO A 35 2.38 -0.38 4.83
C PRO A 35 1.77 0.78 4.03
N ASP A 36 2.45 1.93 4.01
CA ASP A 36 2.00 3.15 3.30
C ASP A 36 2.64 3.30 1.90
N ASP A 37 3.36 2.30 1.41
CA ASP A 37 4.01 2.34 0.09
C ASP A 37 2.98 2.18 -1.04
N ALA A 38 2.62 3.30 -1.65
CA ALA A 38 1.64 3.34 -2.73
C ALA A 38 2.07 2.54 -3.97
N ASP A 39 3.36 2.47 -4.28
CA ASP A 39 3.83 1.73 -5.46
C ASP A 39 3.67 0.23 -5.21
N LEU A 40 3.97 -0.22 -3.99
CA LEU A 40 3.78 -1.61 -3.56
C LEU A 40 2.31 -2.02 -3.55
N LEU A 41 1.42 -1.20 -2.97
CA LEU A 41 -0.03 -1.44 -2.98
C LEU A 41 -0.59 -1.55 -4.40
N ASN A 42 -0.14 -0.68 -5.32
CA ASN A 42 -0.56 -0.73 -6.72
C ASN A 42 0.03 -1.94 -7.47
N ALA A 43 1.24 -2.38 -7.12
CA ALA A 43 1.83 -3.58 -7.71
C ALA A 43 1.05 -4.83 -7.32
N ILE A 44 0.71 -4.97 -6.04
CA ILE A 44 -0.07 -6.10 -5.52
C ILE A 44 -1.47 -6.13 -6.13
N PHE A 45 -2.16 -4.97 -6.17
CA PHE A 45 -3.45 -4.82 -6.84
C PHE A 45 -3.39 -5.33 -8.30
N ARG A 46 -2.37 -4.93 -9.06
CA ARG A 46 -2.20 -5.36 -10.46
C ARG A 46 -1.94 -6.86 -10.55
N GLY A 47 -1.16 -7.43 -9.63
CA GLY A 47 -0.92 -8.87 -9.59
C GLY A 47 -2.22 -9.67 -9.49
N PHE A 48 -3.05 -9.39 -8.49
CA PHE A 48 -4.36 -10.03 -8.35
C PHE A 48 -5.28 -9.77 -9.55
N HIS A 49 -5.31 -8.55 -10.08
CA HIS A 49 -6.13 -8.19 -11.24
C HIS A 49 -5.76 -9.02 -12.48
N THR A 50 -4.47 -9.21 -12.75
CA THR A 50 -3.99 -9.99 -13.91
C THR A 50 -4.30 -11.46 -13.73
N VAL A 51 -4.04 -12.04 -12.54
CA VAL A 51 -4.36 -13.45 -12.25
C VAL A 51 -5.87 -13.70 -12.38
N LYS A 52 -6.71 -12.82 -11.83
CA LYS A 52 -8.17 -12.87 -12.00
C LYS A 52 -8.58 -12.84 -13.48
N GLY A 53 -7.96 -11.96 -14.28
CA GLY A 53 -8.24 -11.85 -15.71
C GLY A 53 -7.95 -13.16 -16.47
N GLY A 54 -6.78 -13.76 -16.24
CA GLY A 54 -6.40 -15.05 -16.81
C GLY A 54 -7.31 -16.19 -16.35
N ALA A 55 -7.58 -16.27 -15.04
CA ALA A 55 -8.48 -17.26 -14.46
C ALA A 55 -9.91 -17.15 -15.03
N GLY A 56 -10.40 -15.92 -15.22
CA GLY A 56 -11.72 -15.65 -15.80
C GLY A 56 -11.84 -16.08 -17.25
N PHE A 57 -10.78 -15.88 -18.05
CA PHE A 57 -10.74 -16.37 -19.42
C PHE A 57 -10.84 -17.90 -19.50
N LEU A 58 -10.20 -18.59 -18.56
CA LEU A 58 -10.21 -20.05 -18.43
C LEU A 58 -11.41 -20.60 -17.61
N GLN A 59 -12.32 -19.74 -17.15
CA GLN A 59 -13.49 -20.12 -16.34
C GLN A 59 -13.14 -20.85 -15.02
N LEU A 60 -11.99 -20.51 -14.42
CA LEU A 60 -11.55 -21.00 -13.12
C LEU A 60 -12.24 -20.20 -12.00
N ASN A 61 -13.53 -20.44 -11.80
CA ASN A 61 -14.41 -19.55 -11.02
C ASN A 61 -13.95 -19.37 -9.57
N GLU A 62 -13.45 -20.42 -8.94
CA GLU A 62 -12.97 -20.39 -7.55
C GLU A 62 -11.75 -19.46 -7.40
N LEU A 63 -10.82 -19.51 -8.37
CA LEU A 63 -9.67 -18.61 -8.46
C LEU A 63 -10.11 -17.16 -8.71
N VAL A 64 -11.08 -16.96 -9.61
CA VAL A 64 -11.65 -15.63 -9.92
C VAL A 64 -12.26 -15.01 -8.68
N GLU A 65 -13.05 -15.76 -7.93
CA GLU A 65 -13.72 -15.27 -6.73
C GLU A 65 -12.71 -14.81 -5.68
N CYS A 66 -11.75 -15.66 -5.32
CA CYS A 66 -10.76 -15.33 -4.30
C CYS A 66 -9.88 -14.13 -4.73
N CYS A 67 -9.37 -14.12 -5.97
CA CYS A 67 -8.55 -13.02 -6.48
C CYS A 67 -9.33 -11.71 -6.56
N HIS A 68 -10.62 -11.74 -6.90
CA HIS A 68 -11.45 -10.54 -6.99
C HIS A 68 -11.67 -9.90 -5.63
N ILE A 69 -11.96 -10.68 -4.58
CA ILE A 69 -12.16 -10.09 -3.24
C ILE A 69 -10.82 -9.56 -2.70
N ALA A 70 -9.71 -10.30 -2.89
CA ALA A 70 -8.38 -9.81 -2.54
C ALA A 70 -8.02 -8.50 -3.28
N GLU A 71 -8.28 -8.43 -4.58
CA GLU A 71 -8.11 -7.21 -5.38
C GLU A 71 -8.90 -6.02 -4.81
N ASN A 72 -10.14 -6.23 -4.34
CA ASN A 72 -10.96 -5.18 -3.75
C ASN A 72 -10.37 -4.65 -2.43
N VAL A 73 -9.75 -5.51 -1.60
CA VAL A 73 -9.00 -5.06 -0.41
C VAL A 73 -7.88 -4.10 -0.84
N PHE A 74 -7.09 -4.46 -1.85
CA PHE A 74 -6.02 -3.59 -2.33
C PHE A 74 -6.53 -2.33 -3.04
N ASP A 75 -7.73 -2.36 -3.62
CA ASP A 75 -8.36 -1.18 -4.20
C ASP A 75 -8.71 -0.12 -3.14
N ILE A 76 -9.18 -0.52 -1.96
CA ILE A 76 -9.44 0.44 -0.88
C ILE A 76 -8.15 0.93 -0.20
N LEU A 77 -7.15 0.05 -0.06
CA LEU A 77 -5.86 0.39 0.56
C LEU A 77 -5.14 1.47 -0.25
N ARG A 78 -5.05 1.28 -1.57
CA ARG A 78 -4.39 2.25 -2.47
C ARG A 78 -5.15 3.58 -2.59
N LYS A 79 -6.44 3.61 -2.26
CA LYS A 79 -7.26 4.83 -2.15
C LYS A 79 -7.12 5.52 -0.79
N GLY A 80 -6.44 4.88 0.18
CA GLY A 80 -6.32 5.38 1.55
C GLY A 80 -7.62 5.30 2.35
N GLU A 81 -8.57 4.47 1.93
CA GLU A 81 -9.86 4.28 2.60
C GLU A 81 -9.78 3.32 3.79
N ARG A 82 -8.68 2.57 3.91
CA ARG A 82 -8.30 1.72 5.04
C ARG A 82 -6.77 1.71 5.18
N ARG A 83 -6.27 1.48 6.39
CA ARG A 83 -4.84 1.27 6.67
C ARG A 83 -4.51 -0.22 6.74
N VAL A 84 -3.28 -0.57 6.37
CA VAL A 84 -2.74 -1.91 6.61
C VAL A 84 -2.53 -2.09 8.12
N ASP A 85 -3.05 -3.19 8.66
CA ASP A 85 -2.83 -3.65 10.03
C ASP A 85 -2.54 -5.16 10.05
N ALA A 86 -2.23 -5.69 11.24
CA ALA A 86 -1.83 -7.09 11.38
C ALA A 86 -2.96 -8.07 11.00
N GLU A 87 -4.21 -7.76 11.36
CA GLU A 87 -5.36 -8.61 11.01
C GLU A 87 -5.56 -8.66 9.48
N LEU A 88 -5.43 -7.51 8.82
CA LEU A 88 -5.51 -7.44 7.36
C LEU A 88 -4.40 -8.26 6.70
N MET A 89 -3.16 -8.14 7.19
CA MET A 89 -2.04 -8.89 6.64
C MET A 89 -2.22 -10.40 6.80
N ASP A 90 -2.66 -10.87 7.97
CA ASP A 90 -2.93 -12.28 8.21
C ASP A 90 -3.96 -12.83 7.22
N VAL A 91 -5.08 -12.11 7.03
CA VAL A 91 -6.16 -12.55 6.14
C VAL A 91 -5.73 -12.52 4.66
N VAL A 92 -4.94 -11.53 4.26
CA VAL A 92 -4.43 -11.44 2.87
C VAL A 92 -3.41 -12.53 2.57
N LEU A 93 -2.53 -12.87 3.52
CA LEU A 93 -1.59 -13.98 3.36
C LEU A 93 -2.33 -15.32 3.28
N GLU A 94 -3.36 -15.53 4.11
CA GLU A 94 -4.23 -16.71 4.02
C GLU A 94 -4.94 -16.79 2.65
N ALA A 95 -5.37 -15.65 2.11
CA ALA A 95 -5.94 -15.57 0.76
C ALA A 95 -4.93 -15.95 -0.32
N LEU A 96 -3.69 -15.46 -0.23
CA LEU A 96 -2.63 -15.81 -1.16
C LEU A 96 -2.31 -17.32 -1.09
N ASP A 97 -2.29 -17.90 0.11
CA ASP A 97 -2.10 -19.35 0.29
C ASP A 97 -3.24 -20.15 -0.36
N ALA A 98 -4.49 -19.72 -0.19
CA ALA A 98 -5.64 -20.33 -0.85
C ALA A 98 -5.51 -20.25 -2.38
N VAL A 99 -5.11 -19.10 -2.93
CA VAL A 99 -4.88 -18.92 -4.37
C VAL A 99 -3.75 -19.84 -4.87
N ASN A 100 -2.63 -19.94 -4.14
CA ASN A 100 -1.53 -20.85 -4.49
C ASN A 100 -1.94 -22.33 -4.46
N SER A 101 -2.80 -22.71 -3.52
CA SER A 101 -3.38 -24.06 -3.46
C SER A 101 -4.24 -24.33 -4.69
N MET A 102 -5.19 -23.45 -4.99
CA MET A 102 -6.05 -23.59 -6.19
C MET A 102 -5.22 -23.62 -7.47
N PHE A 103 -4.22 -22.77 -7.57
CA PHE A 103 -3.30 -22.72 -8.70
C PHE A 103 -2.54 -24.05 -8.88
N SER A 104 -2.08 -24.64 -7.77
CA SER A 104 -1.45 -25.97 -7.80
C SER A 104 -2.41 -27.07 -8.22
N GLU A 105 -3.67 -27.03 -7.76
CA GLU A 105 -4.71 -27.97 -8.18
C GLU A 105 -4.99 -27.88 -9.68
N VAL A 106 -5.03 -26.67 -10.24
CA VAL A 106 -5.17 -26.46 -11.70
C VAL A 106 -3.98 -27.07 -12.45
N ARG A 107 -2.75 -26.79 -12.00
CA ARG A 107 -1.53 -27.35 -12.59
C ARG A 107 -1.53 -28.88 -12.56
N ASP A 108 -2.00 -29.46 -11.47
CA ASP A 108 -2.05 -30.91 -11.26
C ASP A 108 -3.29 -31.56 -11.89
N ARG A 109 -4.15 -30.77 -12.56
CA ARG A 109 -5.42 -31.19 -13.17
C ARG A 109 -6.36 -31.87 -12.18
N SER A 110 -6.34 -31.39 -10.94
CA SER A 110 -7.22 -31.82 -9.86
C SER A 110 -8.43 -30.89 -9.75
N PRO A 111 -9.54 -31.35 -9.15
CA PRO A 111 -10.65 -30.46 -8.81
C PRO A 111 -10.17 -29.33 -7.90
N ILE A 112 -10.61 -28.10 -8.19
CA ILE A 112 -10.25 -26.92 -7.41
C ILE A 112 -11.06 -26.92 -6.11
N THR A 113 -10.37 -26.77 -4.99
CA THR A 113 -10.97 -26.57 -3.68
C THR A 113 -11.15 -25.08 -3.46
N ALA A 114 -12.41 -24.64 -3.35
CA ALA A 114 -12.73 -23.25 -3.07
C ALA A 114 -12.17 -22.79 -1.71
N ALA A 115 -11.89 -21.50 -1.60
CA ALA A 115 -11.52 -20.86 -0.34
C ALA A 115 -12.66 -21.02 0.67
N THR A 116 -12.32 -21.06 1.95
CA THR A 116 -13.32 -21.23 3.00
C THR A 116 -14.28 -20.03 2.99
N PRO A 117 -15.59 -20.25 3.25
CA PRO A 117 -16.54 -19.14 3.36
C PRO A 117 -16.12 -18.10 4.41
N GLU A 118 -15.46 -18.54 5.47
CA GLU A 118 -14.92 -17.69 6.54
C GLU A 118 -13.84 -16.74 6.01
N LEU A 119 -12.90 -17.24 5.20
CA LEU A 119 -11.85 -16.44 4.57
C LEU A 119 -12.43 -15.43 3.58
N LEU A 120 -13.37 -15.87 2.74
CA LEU A 120 -14.04 -14.97 1.78
C LEU A 120 -14.82 -13.86 2.50
N ALA A 121 -15.49 -14.19 3.60
CA ALA A 121 -16.19 -13.20 4.43
C ALA A 121 -15.23 -12.23 5.12
N ALA A 122 -14.10 -12.71 5.63
CA ALA A 122 -13.07 -11.87 6.24
C ALA A 122 -12.49 -10.87 5.23
N LEU A 123 -12.11 -11.34 4.03
CA LEU A 123 -11.65 -10.47 2.94
C LEU A 123 -12.72 -9.46 2.53
N ALA A 124 -13.98 -9.89 2.39
CA ALA A 124 -15.07 -9.00 1.97
C ALA A 124 -15.29 -7.86 2.98
N ARG A 125 -15.23 -8.16 4.29
CA ARG A 125 -15.29 -7.14 5.35
C ARG A 125 -14.08 -6.20 5.28
N LEU A 126 -12.88 -6.73 5.05
CA LEU A 126 -11.67 -5.92 4.90
C LEU A 126 -11.66 -5.09 3.63
N ALA A 127 -12.46 -5.42 2.62
CA ALA A 127 -12.64 -4.65 1.39
C ALA A 127 -13.62 -3.49 1.53
N GLU A 128 -14.17 -3.25 2.72
CA GLU A 128 -14.96 -2.06 3.03
C GLU A 128 -14.08 -0.95 3.64
N PRO A 129 -14.38 0.34 3.36
CA PRO A 129 -13.71 1.46 4.00
C PRO A 129 -13.72 1.34 5.51
N GLN A 130 -12.63 1.76 6.15
CA GLN A 130 -12.49 1.65 7.59
C GLN A 130 -13.57 2.49 8.30
N SER A 131 -14.44 1.82 9.04
CA SER A 131 -15.46 2.48 9.84
C SER A 131 -14.86 3.12 11.08
N ALA A 132 -15.47 4.20 11.58
CA ALA A 132 -15.00 4.90 12.78
C ALA A 132 -14.97 4.04 14.06
N ASP A 133 -15.66 2.90 14.05
CA ASP A 133 -15.71 1.92 15.16
C ASP A 133 -14.58 0.86 15.08
N GLU A 134 -13.89 0.77 13.94
CA GLU A 134 -12.77 -0.15 13.66
C GLU A 134 -11.39 0.53 13.76
N ALA A 135 -11.32 1.69 14.42
CA ALA A 135 -10.05 2.38 14.61
C ALA A 135 -9.08 1.47 15.37
N PRO A 136 -7.85 1.24 14.87
CA PRO A 136 -6.88 0.47 15.60
C PRO A 136 -6.59 1.24 16.88
N ALA A 137 -6.66 0.56 18.02
CA ALA A 137 -6.17 1.06 19.28
C ALA A 137 -4.65 1.25 19.16
N SER A 138 -4.24 2.36 18.55
CA SER A 138 -2.87 2.79 18.55
C SER A 138 -2.46 2.94 20.01
N PRO A 139 -1.36 2.32 20.47
CA PRO A 139 -0.88 2.57 21.82
C PRO A 139 -0.57 4.06 21.90
N VAL A 140 -1.39 4.77 22.69
CA VAL A 140 -1.05 6.08 23.22
C VAL A 140 0.34 5.95 23.84
N ALA A 141 1.34 6.45 23.14
CA ALA A 141 2.63 6.75 23.72
C ALA A 141 2.42 7.93 24.69
N GLU A 142 1.82 7.65 25.83
CA GLU A 142 1.97 8.45 27.03
C GLU A 142 3.36 8.12 27.60
N MET A 143 4.32 9.02 27.37
CA MET A 143 5.31 9.31 28.41
C MET A 143 5.78 10.77 28.32
N ILE A 144 5.19 11.55 29.23
CA ILE A 144 5.75 12.56 30.15
C ILE A 144 6.38 13.84 29.61
N GLU A 145 5.59 14.91 29.78
CA GLU A 145 5.91 16.18 30.47
C GLU A 145 7.37 16.56 30.78
N GLU A 146 7.63 17.83 30.45
CA GLU A 146 8.49 18.78 31.16
C GLU A 146 9.95 18.92 30.72
N LEU A 147 10.14 19.83 29.76
CA LEU A 147 11.24 20.78 29.81
C LEU A 147 10.71 22.16 29.39
N VAL A 148 10.20 22.88 30.39
CA VAL A 148 10.06 24.34 30.32
C VAL A 148 11.48 24.89 30.28
N VAL A 149 11.96 25.20 29.08
CA VAL A 149 13.13 26.07 28.92
C VAL A 149 12.58 27.48 28.80
N GLU A 150 12.78 28.28 29.84
CA GLU A 150 12.66 29.74 29.76
C GLU A 150 13.61 30.24 28.65
N GLY A 151 13.05 30.44 27.46
CA GLY A 151 13.64 31.24 26.41
C GLY A 151 12.72 32.45 26.24
N ASP A 152 13.21 33.60 26.69
CA ASP A 152 12.65 34.92 26.46
C ASP A 152 12.40 35.14 24.95
N SER A 153 11.24 34.70 24.48
CA SER A 153 10.67 35.15 23.21
C SER A 153 9.87 36.42 23.52
N GLY A 154 10.61 37.47 23.90
CA GLY A 154 10.09 38.82 23.88
C GLY A 154 9.51 39.08 22.50
N ASP A 155 8.22 39.42 22.49
CA ASP A 155 7.52 39.98 21.34
C ASP A 155 8.39 41.13 20.81
N ILE A 156 9.12 40.90 19.71
CA ILE A 156 9.98 41.93 19.12
C ILE A 156 9.03 43.08 18.77
N THR A 157 9.17 44.19 19.49
CA THR A 157 8.31 45.34 19.26
C THR A 157 8.59 45.90 17.86
N ASP A 158 7.58 46.50 17.20
CA ASP A 158 7.73 47.07 15.85
C ASP A 158 8.97 48.00 15.72
N ASN A 159 9.35 48.64 16.83
CA ASN A 159 10.48 49.55 16.92
C ASN A 159 11.85 48.84 16.90
N GLU A 160 11.94 47.60 17.40
CA GLU A 160 13.15 46.77 17.31
C GLU A 160 13.30 46.13 15.94
N PHE A 161 12.17 45.80 15.28
CA PHE A 161 12.16 45.32 13.92
C PHE A 161 12.66 46.40 12.92
N GLU A 162 12.24 47.65 13.10
CA GLU A 162 12.73 48.77 12.28
C GLU A 162 14.25 49.01 12.45
N GLN A 163 14.79 48.89 13.67
CA GLN A 163 16.23 49.05 13.92
C GLN A 163 17.07 47.92 13.29
N LEU A 164 16.54 46.70 13.23
CA LEU A 164 17.18 45.57 12.55
C LEU A 164 17.18 45.74 11.02
N LEU A 165 16.09 46.25 10.45
CA LEU A 165 16.01 46.55 9.02
C LEU A 165 16.95 47.68 8.60
N ASP A 166 17.07 48.73 9.40
CA ASP A 166 18.00 49.83 9.13
C ASP A 166 19.46 49.37 9.21
N SER A 167 19.78 48.49 10.16
CA SER A 167 21.13 47.91 10.27
C SER A 167 21.48 47.03 9.06
N LEU A 168 20.52 46.24 8.55
CA LEU A 168 20.71 45.42 7.34
C LEU A 168 20.86 46.28 6.07
N ASN A 169 20.12 47.38 5.96
CA ASN A 169 20.25 48.32 4.84
C ASN A 169 21.56 49.11 4.88
N ALA A 170 22.07 49.44 6.07
CA ALA A 170 23.39 50.09 6.22
C ALA A 170 24.54 49.17 5.74
N VAL A 171 24.48 47.88 6.07
CA VAL A 171 25.48 46.88 5.61
C VAL A 171 25.39 46.68 4.09
N LYS A 172 24.18 46.74 3.52
CA LYS A 172 23.98 46.67 2.07
C LYS A 172 24.51 47.92 1.33
N ALA A 173 24.39 49.10 1.95
CA ALA A 173 24.89 50.35 1.39
C ALA A 173 26.44 50.43 1.40
N GLU A 174 27.11 49.81 2.36
CA GLU A 174 28.58 49.70 2.36
C GLU A 174 29.11 48.70 1.31
N ALA A 175 28.30 47.72 0.92
CA ALA A 175 28.67 46.72 -0.10
C ALA A 175 28.51 47.21 -1.56
N GLU A 176 27.81 48.33 -1.80
CA GLU A 176 27.52 48.87 -3.15
C GLU A 176 28.20 50.23 -3.44
N ALA A 177 29.24 50.62 -2.71
CA ALA A 177 30.06 51.77 -3.09
C ALA A 177 30.89 51.45 -4.36
N PRO A 178 30.84 52.29 -5.43
CA PRO A 178 31.47 51.97 -6.70
C PRO A 178 33.00 52.16 -6.62
N ALA A 179 33.74 51.16 -7.09
CA ALA A 179 35.15 51.35 -7.46
C ALA A 179 35.20 52.21 -8.74
N ALA A 180 35.23 53.53 -8.58
CA ALA A 180 35.48 54.48 -9.66
C ALA A 180 36.88 55.09 -9.51
N GLY A 181 37.80 54.62 -10.37
CA GLY A 181 38.86 55.44 -10.97
C GLY A 181 40.20 55.52 -10.23
N ALA A 182 41.21 54.84 -10.78
CA ALA A 182 42.53 55.40 -11.09
C ALA A 182 43.17 54.58 -12.22
#